data_AF-A0A452YRM1-F1
#
_entry.id   AF-A0A452YRM1-F1
#
_cell.length_a   1.000
_cell.length_b   1.000
_cell.length_c   1.000
_cell.angle_alpha   90.00
_cell.angle_beta   90.00
_cell.angle_gamma   90.00
#
_symmetry.space_group_name_H-M   'P 1'
#
loop_
_entity.id
_entity.type
_entity.pdbx_description
1 polymer ?
#
loop_
_entity_poly.entity_id
_entity_poly.type
_entity_poly.pdbx_seq_one_letter_code
_entity_poly.pdbx_strand_id
1 'polypeptide(L)'
;HSSATMAIFDVMQLVRADVSTIGMGIAGSTASIILGGGAKGKRFAMPNTRIMMHQPVGGASGQALDVEVQAKEILASKRNVIRLISGFTGRTLEQVEKDIDRDRYMGPLEAVDYGIIDGVIDEDSIMPLEPVPERVKPKYNYEEMYKDPQKFLTPHVPDDEIY
;
A
#
# COMPACT_ATOMS: atom_id res chain seq x y z
N HIS A 1 15.23 -3.36 -3.05
CA HIS A 1 14.11 -3.10 -2.12
C HIS A 1 13.00 -2.27 -2.76
N SER A 2 13.30 -1.15 -3.44
CA SER A 2 12.25 -0.30 -4.04
C SER A 2 11.47 -0.96 -5.18
N SER A 3 12.10 -1.78 -6.04
CA SER A 3 11.44 -2.43 -7.19
C SER A 3 10.34 -3.42 -6.77
N ALA A 4 10.60 -4.26 -5.77
CA ALA A 4 9.62 -5.22 -5.26
C ALA A 4 8.41 -4.50 -4.65
N THR A 5 8.63 -3.40 -3.92
CA THR A 5 7.53 -2.61 -3.38
C THR A 5 6.71 -1.94 -4.48
N MET A 6 7.34 -1.44 -5.55
CA MET A 6 6.60 -0.85 -6.67
C MET A 6 5.77 -1.91 -7.40
N ALA A 7 6.26 -3.15 -7.53
CA ALA A 7 5.45 -4.24 -8.08
C ALA A 7 4.20 -4.53 -7.23
N ILE A 8 4.32 -4.49 -5.89
CA ILE A 8 3.14 -4.62 -5.01
C ILE A 8 2.18 -3.45 -5.22
N PHE A 9 2.70 -2.22 -5.27
CA PHE A 9 1.88 -1.03 -5.53
C PHE A 9 1.11 -1.16 -6.84
N ASP A 10 1.78 -1.56 -7.93
CA ASP A 10 1.16 -1.73 -9.24
C ASP A 10 0.05 -2.80 -9.21
N VAL A 11 0.29 -3.92 -8.51
CA VAL A 11 -0.75 -4.95 -8.32
C VAL A 11 -1.93 -4.39 -7.54
N MET A 12 -1.71 -3.59 -6.49
CA MET A 12 -2.80 -2.93 -5.75
C MET A 12 -3.64 -2.01 -6.63
N GLN A 13 -3.03 -1.34 -7.62
CA GLN A 13 -3.76 -0.50 -8.57
C GLN A 13 -4.43 -1.30 -9.70
N LEU A 14 -3.91 -2.48 -10.02
CA LEU A 14 -4.39 -3.33 -11.13
C LEU A 14 -5.61 -4.16 -10.75
N VAL A 15 -5.66 -4.65 -9.51
CA VAL A 15 -6.76 -5.51 -9.06
C VAL A 15 -8.09 -4.74 -9.05
N ARG A 16 -9.18 -5.41 -9.42
CA ARG A 16 -10.53 -4.82 -9.41
C ARG A 16 -11.06 -4.58 -7.99
N ALA A 17 -10.58 -5.35 -7.02
CA ALA A 17 -11.01 -5.23 -5.64
C ALA A 17 -10.26 -4.08 -4.95
N ASP A 18 -11.00 -3.22 -4.24
CA ASP A 18 -10.39 -2.16 -3.45
C ASP A 18 -9.45 -2.74 -2.39
N VAL A 19 -8.19 -2.28 -2.39
CA VAL A 19 -7.20 -2.68 -1.40
C VAL A 19 -7.27 -1.74 -0.20
N SER A 20 -7.70 -2.25 0.96
CA SER A 20 -7.55 -1.55 2.23
C SER A 20 -6.12 -1.71 2.76
N THR A 21 -5.56 -0.63 3.29
CA THR A 21 -4.22 -0.62 3.90
C THR A 21 -4.33 -0.22 5.38
N ILE A 22 -3.62 -0.94 6.24
CA ILE A 22 -3.58 -0.66 7.68
C ILE A 22 -2.12 -0.63 8.14
N GLY A 23 -1.66 0.54 8.55
CA GLY A 23 -0.35 0.74 9.16
C GLY A 23 -0.35 0.28 10.62
N MET A 24 0.63 -0.53 11.00
CA MET A 24 0.86 -0.97 12.38
C MET A 24 2.35 -0.86 12.70
N GLY A 25 2.70 -0.29 13.85
CA GLY A 25 4.10 -0.10 14.24
C GLY A 25 4.78 1.00 13.42
N ILE A 26 5.40 0.64 12.29
CA ILE A 26 6.04 1.61 11.38
C ILE A 26 5.75 1.31 9.90
N ALA A 27 5.31 2.33 9.17
CA ALA A 27 5.24 2.36 7.72
C ALA A 27 6.24 3.40 7.19
N GLY A 28 7.51 3.01 7.10
CA GLY A 28 8.62 3.88 6.69
C GLY A 28 9.11 3.61 5.27
N SER A 29 9.67 4.63 4.61
CA SER A 29 10.23 4.51 3.26
C SER A 29 9.15 4.01 2.28
N THR A 30 9.45 3.04 1.42
CA THR A 30 8.51 2.49 0.43
C THR A 30 7.27 1.85 1.06
N ALA A 31 7.30 1.46 2.34
CA ALA A 31 6.09 1.00 3.04
C ALA A 31 5.06 2.12 3.24
N SER A 32 5.50 3.38 3.40
CA SER A 32 4.58 4.53 3.45
C SER A 32 3.86 4.76 2.11
N ILE A 33 4.51 4.43 0.99
CA ILE A 33 3.93 4.48 -0.35
C ILE A 33 2.87 3.40 -0.52
N ILE A 34 3.13 2.18 -0.04
CA ILE A 34 2.12 1.11 -0.01
C ILE A 34 0.93 1.51 0.85
N LEU A 35 1.19 2.02 2.06
CA LEU A 35 0.14 2.49 2.94
C LEU A 35 -0.74 3.55 2.25
N GLY A 36 -0.12 4.57 1.65
CA GLY A 36 -0.81 5.63 0.94
C GLY A 36 -1.47 5.21 -0.38
N GLY A 37 -0.99 4.12 -0.99
CA GLY A 37 -1.49 3.56 -2.25
C GLY A 37 -2.75 2.71 -2.12
N GLY A 38 -3.27 2.49 -0.91
CA GLY A 38 -4.57 1.84 -0.72
C GLY A 38 -5.70 2.65 -1.37
N ALA A 39 -6.85 2.00 -1.55
CA ALA A 39 -8.04 2.65 -2.07
C ALA A 39 -8.43 3.84 -1.18
N LYS A 40 -8.77 4.98 -1.79
CA LYS A 40 -9.15 6.20 -1.07
C LYS A 40 -10.35 5.95 -0.15
N GLY A 41 -10.25 6.41 1.10
CA GLY A 41 -11.23 6.14 2.15
C GLY A 41 -11.01 4.81 2.88
N LYS A 42 -10.00 4.01 2.49
CA LYS A 42 -9.70 2.69 3.06
C LYS A 42 -8.24 2.55 3.54
N ARG A 43 -7.57 3.68 3.76
CA ARG A 43 -6.18 3.76 4.24
C ARG A 43 -6.18 4.13 5.71
N PHE A 44 -5.62 3.30 6.59
CA PHE A 44 -5.72 3.49 8.04
C PHE A 44 -4.41 3.24 8.76
N ALA A 45 -4.30 3.66 10.01
CA ALA A 45 -3.20 3.28 10.88
C ALA A 45 -3.65 3.12 12.34
N MET A 46 -2.93 2.31 13.12
CA MET A 46 -3.13 2.21 14.57
C MET A 46 -2.60 3.49 15.27
N PRO A 47 -3.06 3.83 16.50
CA PRO A 47 -2.83 5.15 17.11
C PRO A 47 -1.36 5.48 17.40
N ASN A 48 -0.52 4.45 17.58
CA ASN A 48 0.92 4.60 17.84
C ASN A 48 1.79 4.37 16.59
N THR A 49 1.18 4.22 15.42
CA THR A 49 1.92 3.94 14.18
C THR A 49 2.77 5.16 13.80
N ARG A 50 4.02 4.92 13.41
CA ARG A 50 4.88 5.94 12.81
C ARG A 50 4.88 5.80 11.29
N ILE A 51 4.64 6.89 10.59
CA ILE A 51 4.75 6.95 9.14
C ILE A 51 6.00 7.76 8.82
N MET A 52 6.85 7.27 7.93
CA MET A 52 8.07 7.98 7.53
C MET A 52 8.22 8.00 6.02
N MET A 53 8.40 9.20 5.47
CA MET A 53 8.74 9.41 4.07
C MET A 53 10.16 9.97 3.96
N HIS A 54 10.87 9.55 2.92
CA HIS A 54 12.18 10.08 2.55
C HIS A 54 12.40 9.86 1.05
N GLN A 55 13.36 10.57 0.48
CA GLN A 55 13.78 10.33 -0.89
C GLN A 55 14.44 8.95 -1.04
N PRO A 56 14.39 8.35 -2.23
CA PRO A 56 15.11 7.10 -2.48
C PRO A 56 16.60 7.24 -2.16
N VAL A 57 17.12 6.31 -1.36
CA VAL A 57 18.55 6.22 -1.06
C VAL A 57 19.21 5.36 -2.14
N GLY A 58 20.30 5.86 -2.70
CA GLY A 58 21.10 5.16 -3.71
C GLY A 58 22.53 5.69 -3.74
N GLY A 59 23.41 4.95 -4.41
CA GLY A 59 24.80 5.34 -4.65
C GLY A 59 25.19 5.04 -6.10
N ALA A 60 26.21 5.71 -6.60
CA ALA A 60 26.76 5.50 -7.93
C ALA A 60 28.28 5.35 -7.83
N SER A 61 28.83 4.33 -8.51
CA SER A 61 30.26 4.05 -8.56
C SER A 61 30.63 3.34 -9.86
N GLY A 62 31.92 3.32 -10.23
CA GLY A 62 32.39 2.69 -11.46
C GLY A 62 33.00 3.69 -12.45
N GLN A 63 32.99 3.35 -13.74
CA GLN A 63 33.46 4.26 -14.78
C GLN A 63 32.54 5.49 -14.87
N ALA A 64 33.04 6.57 -15.48
CA ALA A 64 32.28 7.82 -15.60
C ALA A 64 30.87 7.61 -16.21
N LEU A 65 30.76 6.78 -17.26
CA LEU A 65 29.48 6.44 -17.89
C LEU A 65 28.57 5.63 -16.96
N ASP A 66 29.11 4.67 -16.20
CA ASP A 66 28.33 3.88 -15.25
C ASP A 66 27.76 4.76 -14.12
N VAL A 67 28.57 5.70 -13.63
CA VAL A 67 28.17 6.68 -12.61
C VAL A 67 27.05 7.56 -13.14
N GLU A 68 27.16 8.04 -14.39
CA GLU A 68 26.13 8.86 -15.03
C GLU A 68 24.80 8.09 -15.17
N VAL A 69 24.85 6.84 -15.64
CA VAL A 69 23.65 5.99 -15.80
C VAL A 69 22.97 5.74 -14.44
N GLN A 70 23.74 5.36 -13.42
CA GLN A 70 23.20 5.11 -12.08
C GLN A 70 22.59 6.38 -11.45
N ALA A 71 23.24 7.54 -11.64
CA ALA A 71 22.69 8.80 -11.16
C ALA A 71 21.35 9.15 -11.83
N LYS A 72 21.23 8.93 -13.15
CA LYS A 72 19.97 9.13 -13.89
C LYS A 72 18.85 8.22 -13.37
N GLU A 73 19.15 6.96 -13.07
CA GLU A 73 18.18 6.01 -12.50
C GLU A 73 17.72 6.42 -11.09
N ILE A 74 18.62 6.89 -10.23
CA ILE A 74 18.26 7.42 -8.91
C ILE A 74 17.31 8.62 -9.03
N LEU A 75 17.61 9.55 -9.95
CA LEU A 75 16.75 10.71 -10.21
C LEU A 75 15.40 10.33 -10.83
N ALA A 76 15.34 9.30 -11.67
CA ALA A 76 14.09 8.77 -12.19
C ALA A 76 13.23 8.14 -11.08
N SER A 77 13.84 7.34 -10.21
CA SER A 77 13.20 6.75 -9.03
C SER A 77 12.65 7.84 -8.09
N LYS A 78 13.44 8.89 -7.80
CA LYS A 78 13.00 10.03 -7.00
C LYS A 78 11.76 10.70 -7.58
N ARG A 79 11.77 11.02 -8.87
CA ARG A 79 10.61 11.62 -9.57
C ARG A 79 9.37 10.72 -9.50
N ASN A 80 9.54 9.41 -9.64
CA ASN A 80 8.42 8.47 -9.51
C ASN A 80 7.83 8.48 -8.10
N VAL A 81 8.65 8.42 -7.06
CA VAL A 81 8.19 8.50 -5.67
C VAL A 81 7.43 9.80 -5.39
N ILE A 82 7.97 10.94 -5.84
CA ILE A 82 7.30 12.25 -5.70
C ILE A 82 5.92 12.24 -6.36
N ARG A 83 5.83 11.72 -7.59
CA ARG A 83 4.58 11.60 -8.33
C ARG A 83 3.56 10.72 -7.62
N LEU A 84 3.97 9.57 -7.09
CA LEU A 84 3.08 8.66 -6.37
C LEU A 84 2.53 9.32 -5.10
N ILE A 85 3.42 9.86 -4.26
CA ILE A 85 3.02 10.53 -3.02
C ILE A 85 2.10 11.71 -3.32
N SER A 86 2.45 12.55 -4.29
CA SER A 86 1.58 13.65 -4.72
C SER A 86 0.20 13.15 -5.17
N GLY A 87 0.15 12.07 -5.94
CA GLY A 87 -1.09 11.48 -6.45
C GLY A 87 -2.07 11.04 -5.36
N PHE A 88 -1.60 10.33 -4.34
CA PHE A 88 -2.50 9.85 -3.27
C PHE A 88 -2.70 10.82 -2.11
N THR A 89 -1.83 11.83 -1.94
CA THR A 89 -1.98 12.85 -0.90
C THR A 89 -2.69 14.11 -1.36
N GLY A 90 -2.71 14.39 -2.67
CA GLY A 90 -3.19 15.65 -3.23
C GLY A 90 -2.24 16.84 -3.02
N ARG A 91 -1.05 16.61 -2.45
CA ARG A 91 0.01 17.64 -2.33
C ARG A 91 0.67 17.89 -3.69
N THR A 92 1.17 19.09 -3.93
CA THR A 92 1.90 19.38 -5.19
C THR A 92 3.23 18.64 -5.24
N LEU A 93 3.77 18.43 -6.44
CA LEU A 93 5.06 17.75 -6.63
C LEU A 93 6.18 18.49 -5.90
N GLU A 94 6.18 19.83 -5.94
CA GLU A 94 7.20 20.67 -5.32
C GLU A 94 7.15 20.56 -3.79
N GLN A 95 5.94 20.51 -3.21
CA GLN A 95 5.78 20.34 -1.77
C GLN A 95 6.29 18.98 -1.32
N VAL A 96 5.91 17.91 -2.03
CA VAL A 96 6.38 16.55 -1.74
C VAL A 96 7.89 16.45 -1.90
N GLU A 97 8.48 17.01 -2.96
CA GLU A 97 9.92 16.99 -3.18
C GLU A 97 10.68 17.61 -2.01
N LYS A 98 10.20 18.75 -1.50
CA LYS A 98 10.77 19.41 -0.33
C LYS A 98 10.59 18.57 0.93
N ASP A 99 9.42 17.98 1.13
CA ASP A 99 9.08 17.22 2.34
C ASP A 99 9.82 15.89 2.46
N ILE A 100 10.29 15.30 1.36
CA ILE A 100 11.03 14.04 1.37
C ILE A 100 12.55 14.22 1.28
N ASP A 101 13.08 15.45 1.19
CA ASP A 101 14.54 15.67 1.08
C ASP A 101 15.30 15.15 2.31
N ARG A 102 14.63 15.10 3.47
CA ARG A 102 15.09 14.42 4.68
C ARG A 102 14.00 13.49 5.18
N ASP A 103 14.36 12.63 6.13
CA ASP A 103 13.40 11.80 6.84
C ASP A 103 12.32 12.66 7.47
N ARG A 104 11.08 12.47 7.02
CA ARG A 104 9.90 13.11 7.57
C ARG A 104 9.07 12.07 8.28
N TYR A 105 9.14 12.11 9.62
CA TYR A 105 8.32 11.27 10.47
C TYR A 105 7.01 11.96 10.84
N MET A 106 5.92 11.20 10.83
CA MET A 106 4.59 11.65 11.19
C MET A 106 3.93 10.66 12.15
N GLY A 107 3.11 11.20 13.06
CA GLY A 107 2.09 10.41 13.75
C GLY A 107 0.89 10.12 12.83
N PRO A 108 -0.08 9.28 13.26
CA PRO A 108 -1.22 8.93 12.44
C PRO A 108 -2.11 10.13 12.08
N LEU A 109 -2.37 11.03 13.04
CA LEU A 109 -3.17 12.24 12.78
C LEU A 109 -2.49 13.18 11.78
N GLU A 110 -1.19 13.41 11.92
CA GLU A 110 -0.41 14.19 10.96
C GLU A 110 -0.42 13.52 9.57
N ALA A 111 -0.44 12.18 9.51
CA ALA A 111 -0.53 11.45 8.25
C ALA A 111 -1.93 11.53 7.61
N VAL A 112 -3.00 11.66 8.41
CA VAL A 112 -4.35 12.02 7.91
C VAL A 112 -4.31 13.41 7.30
N ASP A 113 -3.82 14.41 8.04
CA ASP A 113 -3.74 15.80 7.58
C ASP A 113 -2.85 15.95 6.34
N TYR A 114 -1.78 15.15 6.25
CA TYR A 114 -0.92 15.12 5.08
C TYR A 114 -1.58 14.46 3.87
N GLY A 115 -2.55 13.56 4.10
CA GLY A 115 -3.32 12.83 3.07
C GLY A 115 -2.78 11.43 2.75
N ILE A 116 -1.89 10.87 3.59
CA ILE A 116 -1.32 9.53 3.40
C ILE A 116 -2.33 8.45 3.81
N ILE A 117 -3.05 8.68 4.90
CA ILE A 117 -4.12 7.81 5.38
C ILE A 117 -5.42 8.60 5.49
N ASP A 118 -6.54 7.89 5.58
CA ASP A 118 -7.89 8.44 5.68
C ASP A 118 -8.43 8.42 7.11
N GLY A 119 -7.85 7.60 8.00
CA GLY A 119 -8.27 7.54 9.41
C GLY A 119 -7.33 6.76 10.32
N VAL A 120 -7.62 6.83 11.62
CA VAL A 120 -6.92 6.09 12.68
C VAL A 120 -7.88 5.05 13.24
N ILE A 121 -7.43 3.80 13.39
CA ILE A 121 -8.24 2.74 14.02
C ILE A 121 -7.92 2.77 15.52
N ASP A 122 -8.88 3.22 16.32
CA ASP A 122 -8.83 3.27 17.78
C ASP A 122 -10.05 2.57 18.42
N GLU A 123 -10.22 2.70 19.74
CA GLU A 123 -11.26 2.00 20.51
C GLU A 123 -12.69 2.31 20.02
N ASP A 124 -12.92 3.52 19.50
CA ASP A 124 -14.21 3.93 18.92
C ASP A 124 -14.41 3.41 17.49
N SER A 125 -13.34 2.93 16.86
CA SER A 125 -13.27 2.46 15.48
C SER A 125 -13.10 0.94 15.36
N ILE A 126 -13.18 0.19 16.47
CA ILE A 126 -13.04 -1.27 16.47
C ILE A 126 -14.13 -1.84 15.55
N MET A 127 -13.71 -2.47 14.45
CA MET A 127 -14.60 -3.32 13.65
C MET A 127 -15.27 -4.29 14.62
N PRO A 128 -16.61 -4.29 14.73
CA PRO A 128 -17.28 -5.15 15.68
C PRO A 128 -16.79 -6.58 15.46
N LEU A 129 -16.28 -7.20 16.54
CA LEU A 129 -15.97 -8.62 16.49
C LEU A 129 -17.30 -9.34 16.31
N GLU A 130 -17.62 -9.69 15.07
CA GLU A 130 -18.67 -10.66 14.81
C GLU A 130 -18.33 -11.91 15.63
N PRO A 131 -19.29 -12.47 16.38
CA PRO A 131 -19.04 -13.63 17.22
C PRO A 131 -18.45 -14.74 16.36
N VAL A 132 -17.26 -15.21 16.72
CA VAL A 132 -16.60 -16.31 16.00
C VAL A 132 -17.57 -17.50 16.05
N PRO A 133 -18.04 -18.00 14.90
CA PRO A 133 -18.98 -19.12 14.90
C PRO A 133 -18.31 -20.32 15.59
N GLU A 134 -19.06 -20.98 16.48
CA GLU A 134 -18.60 -22.08 17.34
C GLU A 134 -17.90 -23.21 16.57
N ARG A 135 -18.24 -23.34 15.27
CA ARG A 135 -17.47 -24.07 14.26
C ARG A 135 -17.47 -23.30 12.95
N VAL A 136 -16.28 -23.09 12.38
CA VAL A 136 -16.14 -22.75 10.95
C VAL A 136 -16.58 -23.98 10.16
N LYS A 137 -17.81 -23.99 9.64
CA LYS A 137 -18.21 -25.01 8.66
C LYS A 137 -17.38 -24.75 7.41
N PRO A 138 -16.55 -25.71 6.94
CA PRO A 138 -15.81 -25.52 5.71
C PRO A 138 -16.81 -25.24 4.59
N LYS A 139 -16.56 -24.15 3.86
CA LYS A 139 -17.43 -23.72 2.74
C LYS A 139 -17.48 -24.77 1.62
N TYR A 140 -16.52 -25.69 1.60
CA TYR A 140 -16.37 -26.75 0.62
C TYR A 140 -16.23 -28.12 1.29
N ASN A 141 -16.91 -29.12 0.72
CA ASN A 141 -16.71 -30.52 1.06
C ASN A 141 -15.55 -31.07 0.22
N TYR A 142 -14.44 -31.42 0.86
CA TYR A 142 -13.26 -31.94 0.18
C TYR A 142 -13.55 -33.18 -0.67
N GLU A 143 -14.46 -34.07 -0.26
CA GLU A 143 -14.81 -35.25 -1.05
C GLU A 143 -15.56 -34.91 -2.34
N GLU A 144 -16.38 -33.86 -2.34
CA GLU A 144 -17.05 -33.37 -3.55
C GLU A 144 -16.06 -32.65 -4.46
N MET A 145 -15.12 -31.90 -3.88
CA MET A 145 -14.02 -31.26 -4.61
C MET A 145 -13.13 -32.26 -5.36
N TYR A 146 -12.83 -33.42 -4.77
CA TYR A 146 -12.08 -34.47 -5.46
C TYR A 146 -12.86 -35.12 -6.60
N LYS A 147 -14.19 -35.17 -6.50
CA LYS A 147 -15.05 -35.80 -7.51
C LYS A 147 -15.25 -34.91 -8.74
N ASP A 148 -15.25 -33.59 -8.57
CA ASP A 148 -15.36 -32.63 -9.68
C ASP A 148 -14.57 -31.35 -9.40
N PRO A 149 -13.23 -31.37 -9.59
CA PRO A 149 -12.37 -30.22 -9.31
C PRO A 149 -12.66 -28.99 -10.18
N GLN A 150 -13.16 -29.21 -11.41
CA GLN A 150 -13.38 -28.13 -12.38
C GLN A 150 -14.51 -27.19 -11.95
N LYS A 151 -15.56 -27.73 -11.33
CA LYS A 151 -16.67 -26.94 -10.77
C LYS A 151 -16.23 -25.92 -9.71
N PHE A 152 -15.13 -26.19 -9.00
CA PHE A 152 -14.62 -25.32 -7.93
C PHE A 152 -13.51 -24.37 -8.41
N LEU A 153 -12.78 -24.73 -9.46
CA LEU A 153 -11.71 -23.89 -10.04
C LEU A 153 -12.26 -22.81 -10.98
N THR A 154 -13.44 -23.03 -11.56
CA THR A 154 -14.16 -22.06 -12.39
C THR A 154 -15.62 -21.95 -11.94
N PRO A 155 -15.89 -21.35 -10.77
CA PRO A 155 -17.26 -21.11 -10.37
C PRO A 155 -17.91 -20.13 -11.36
N HIS A 156 -19.10 -20.47 -11.86
CA HIS A 156 -19.91 -19.52 -12.60
C HIS A 156 -20.41 -18.47 -11.61
N VAL A 157 -19.77 -17.31 -11.59
CA VAL A 157 -20.25 -16.14 -10.86
C VAL A 157 -21.30 -15.47 -11.75
N PRO A 158 -22.57 -15.36 -11.32
CA PRO A 158 -23.59 -14.61 -12.05
C PRO A 158 -23.19 -13.12 -12.12
N ASP A 159 -23.38 -12.48 -13.27
CA ASP A 159 -22.96 -11.08 -13.50
C ASP A 159 -23.62 -10.09 -12.51
N ASP A 160 -24.72 -10.49 -11.88
CA ASP A 160 -25.50 -9.77 -10.88
C ASP A 160 -24.89 -9.75 -9.46
N GLU A 161 -23.87 -10.57 -9.17
CA GLU A 161 -23.08 -10.48 -7.93
C GLU A 161 -21.80 -9.63 -8.10
N ILE A 162 -21.59 -9.05 -9.29
CA ILE A 162 -20.44 -8.20 -9.63
C ILE A 162 -20.89 -6.74 -9.82
N TYR A 163 -21.71 -6.20 -8.92
CA TYR A 163 -22.02 -4.77 -8.85
C TYR A 163 -22.20 -4.30 -7.40
#